data_AF-A0A3N4R6I5-F1
#
_entry.id   AF-A0A3N4R6I5-F1
#
_cell.length_a   1.000
_cell.length_b   1.000
_cell.length_c   1.000
_cell.angle_alpha   90.00
_cell.angle_beta   90.00
_cell.angle_gamma   90.00
#
_symmetry.space_group_name_H-M   'P 1'
#
loop_
_entity.id
_entity.type
_entity.pdbx_description
1 polymer ?
#
loop_
_entity_poly.entity_id
_entity_poly.type
_entity_poly.pdbx_seq_one_letter_code
_entity_poly.pdbx_strand_id
1 'polypeptide(L)'
;MLIQSHLAMAQLYRLGLSKAAYDVLSAMAEVQHPGGEVNASQAELAASVGLSKNRTSIAVNQLVERHVVLRPEGRYRSYKIHPLFAGYTTVEELESGITSALCAIQAGDLPEPSVPAAPAPARHLAAVPSRQTA
;
A
#
# COMPACT_ATOMS: atom_id res chain seq x y z
N MET A 1 -20.01 -1.30 12.64
CA MET A 1 -18.65 -1.17 13.21
C MET A 1 -17.74 -2.02 12.33
N LEU A 2 -16.69 -1.44 11.73
CA LEU A 2 -15.73 -2.22 10.95
C LEU A 2 -14.65 -2.80 11.87
N ILE A 3 -14.29 -4.06 11.65
CA ILE A 3 -13.22 -4.78 12.33
C ILE A 3 -12.00 -4.80 11.40
N GLN A 4 -10.83 -4.45 11.94
CA GLN A 4 -9.57 -4.46 11.21
C GLN A 4 -8.66 -5.59 11.67
N SER A 5 -7.86 -6.12 10.75
CA SER A 5 -6.85 -7.14 11.07
C SER A 5 -5.68 -6.53 11.86
N HIS A 6 -5.53 -6.95 13.11
CA HIS A 6 -4.44 -6.50 13.98
C HIS A 6 -3.06 -6.95 13.46
N LEU A 7 -3.00 -8.14 12.85
CA LEU A 7 -1.75 -8.71 12.30
C LEU A 7 -1.22 -7.87 11.13
N ALA A 8 -2.12 -7.31 10.32
CA ALA A 8 -1.75 -6.52 9.15
C ALA A 8 -1.34 -5.09 9.53
N MET A 9 -2.00 -4.47 10.50
CA MET A 9 -1.61 -3.16 11.04
C MET A 9 -0.20 -3.20 11.64
N ALA A 10 0.14 -4.28 12.34
CA ALA A 10 1.47 -4.50 12.88
C ALA A 10 2.55 -4.65 11.80
N GLN A 11 2.22 -4.91 10.53
CA GLN A 11 3.21 -5.03 9.46
C GLN A 11 3.37 -3.77 8.61
N LEU A 12 2.41 -2.82 8.65
CA LEU A 12 2.48 -1.60 7.84
C LEU A 12 3.79 -0.83 8.06
N TYR A 13 4.31 -0.77 9.29
CA TYR A 13 5.58 -0.07 9.58
C TYR A 13 6.77 -0.63 8.79
N ARG A 14 6.75 -1.93 8.46
CA ARG A 14 7.81 -2.59 7.68
C ARG A 14 7.74 -2.22 6.20
N LEU A 15 6.57 -1.83 5.72
CA LEU A 15 6.33 -1.47 4.33
C LEU A 15 6.89 -0.08 3.98
N GLY A 16 7.65 0.59 4.84
CA GLY A 16 8.38 1.82 4.48
C GLY A 16 7.53 2.87 3.74
N LEU A 17 6.24 2.98 4.10
CA LEU A 17 5.30 3.88 3.46
C LEU A 17 5.65 5.32 3.87
N SER A 18 5.55 6.25 2.92
CA SER A 18 5.67 7.67 3.26
C SER A 18 4.48 8.10 4.13
N LYS A 19 4.64 9.18 4.90
CA LYS A 19 3.51 9.77 5.65
C LYS A 19 2.30 10.03 4.74
N ALA A 20 2.54 10.55 3.53
CA ALA A 20 1.46 10.81 2.57
C ALA A 20 0.74 9.52 2.14
N ALA A 21 1.46 8.40 1.98
CA ALA A 21 0.85 7.11 1.68
C ALA A 21 0.03 6.57 2.88
N TYR A 22 0.50 6.76 4.11
CA TYR A 22 -0.30 6.47 5.30
C TYR A 22 -1.57 7.31 5.39
N ASP A 23 -1.45 8.62 5.18
CA ASP A 23 -2.59 9.54 5.23
C ASP A 23 -3.63 9.11 4.18
N VAL A 24 -3.20 8.84 2.93
CA VAL A 24 -4.10 8.37 1.86
C VAL A 24 -4.71 7.00 2.18
N LEU A 25 -3.94 6.05 2.73
CA LEU A 25 -4.48 4.75 3.15
C LEU A 25 -5.54 4.91 4.25
N SER A 26 -5.31 5.82 5.21
CA SER A 26 -6.29 6.16 6.24
C SER A 26 -7.57 6.72 5.61
N ALA A 27 -7.45 7.66 4.67
CA ALA A 27 -8.60 8.20 3.95
C ALA A 27 -9.37 7.13 3.17
N MET A 28 -8.67 6.20 2.52
CA MET A 28 -9.28 5.05 1.86
C MET A 28 -10.02 4.15 2.86
N ALA A 29 -9.43 3.92 4.04
CA ALA A 29 -10.00 3.06 5.06
C ALA A 29 -11.29 3.62 5.68
N GLU A 30 -11.45 4.94 5.73
CA GLU A 30 -12.67 5.62 6.19
C GLU A 30 -13.85 5.48 5.21
N VAL A 31 -13.58 5.39 3.91
CA VAL A 31 -14.60 5.35 2.85
C VAL A 31 -14.76 3.98 2.20
N GLN A 32 -14.00 2.98 2.67
CA GLN A 32 -14.07 1.63 2.11
C GLN A 32 -15.41 0.96 2.43
N HIS A 33 -15.86 0.09 1.53
CA HIS A 33 -16.84 -0.95 1.83
C HIS A 33 -16.16 -2.17 2.46
N PRO A 34 -16.92 -3.05 3.14
CA PRO A 34 -16.39 -4.31 3.64
C PRO A 34 -15.63 -5.09 2.57
N GLY A 35 -14.45 -5.62 2.93
CA GLY A 35 -13.56 -6.29 1.99
C GLY A 35 -12.68 -5.34 1.14
N GLY A 36 -12.71 -4.04 1.43
CA GLY A 36 -11.69 -3.08 0.98
C GLY A 36 -12.00 -2.32 -0.29
N GLU A 37 -13.20 -2.42 -0.85
CA GLU A 37 -13.56 -1.66 -2.06
C GLU A 37 -13.66 -0.16 -1.75
N VAL A 38 -12.93 0.65 -2.51
CA VAL A 38 -12.87 2.11 -2.33
C VAL A 38 -13.45 2.77 -3.56
N ASN A 39 -14.64 3.35 -3.38
CA ASN A 39 -15.38 4.10 -4.39
C ASN A 39 -15.17 5.61 -4.20
N ALA A 40 -13.91 6.04 -4.17
CA ALA A 40 -13.52 7.44 -4.06
C ALA A 40 -12.44 7.79 -5.08
N SER A 41 -12.57 8.95 -5.69
CA SER A 41 -11.56 9.49 -6.59
C SER A 41 -10.32 9.95 -5.83
N GLN A 42 -9.17 9.98 -6.50
CA GLN A 42 -7.96 10.55 -5.89
C GLN A 42 -8.13 12.02 -5.48
N ALA A 43 -9.05 12.77 -6.12
CA ALA A 43 -9.30 14.16 -5.74
C ALA A 43 -10.03 14.26 -4.40
N GLU A 44 -11.02 13.39 -4.17
CA GLU A 44 -11.72 13.29 -2.87
C GLU A 44 -10.77 12.83 -1.77
N LEU A 45 -9.97 11.79 -2.05
CA LEU A 45 -8.94 11.32 -1.11
C LEU A 45 -7.88 12.39 -0.82
N ALA A 46 -7.47 13.17 -1.83
CA ALA A 46 -6.51 14.27 -1.64
C ALA A 46 -7.07 15.36 -0.72
N ALA A 47 -8.34 15.72 -0.93
CA ALA A 47 -9.02 16.75 -0.16
C ALA A 47 -9.18 16.36 1.32
N SER A 48 -9.48 15.09 1.62
CA SER A 48 -9.69 14.64 3.00
C SER A 48 -8.42 14.71 3.86
N VAL A 49 -7.23 14.61 3.25
CA VAL A 49 -5.94 14.66 3.96
C VAL A 49 -5.08 15.88 3.63
N GLY A 50 -5.64 16.86 2.91
CA GLY A 50 -4.95 18.11 2.58
C GLY A 50 -3.71 17.93 1.68
N LEU A 51 -3.69 16.91 0.82
CA LEU A 51 -2.59 16.66 -0.11
C LEU A 51 -2.83 17.31 -1.47
N SER A 52 -1.75 17.71 -2.15
CA SER A 52 -1.83 18.11 -3.55
C SER A 52 -2.10 16.90 -4.44
N LYS A 53 -2.63 17.14 -5.65
CA LYS A 53 -2.87 16.09 -6.65
C LYS A 53 -1.62 15.25 -6.94
N ASN A 54 -0.47 15.89 -7.12
CA ASN A 54 0.78 15.20 -7.41
C ASN A 54 1.25 14.31 -6.25
N ARG A 55 1.22 14.85 -5.01
CA ARG A 55 1.59 14.06 -3.82
C ARG A 55 0.64 12.89 -3.59
N THR A 56 -0.65 13.08 -3.86
CA THR A 56 -1.65 12.00 -3.76
C THR A 56 -1.38 10.92 -4.80
N SER A 57 -1.09 11.29 -6.05
CA SER A 57 -0.74 10.33 -7.11
C SER A 57 0.50 9.51 -6.72
N ILE A 58 1.55 10.14 -6.20
CA ILE A 58 2.77 9.46 -5.74
C ILE A 58 2.45 8.51 -4.57
N ALA A 59 1.67 8.98 -3.59
CA ALA A 59 1.24 8.19 -2.43
C ALA A 59 0.42 6.96 -2.84
N VAL A 60 -0.54 7.13 -3.75
CA VAL A 60 -1.34 6.02 -4.27
C VAL A 60 -0.47 5.04 -5.05
N ASN A 61 0.43 5.51 -5.91
CA ASN A 61 1.34 4.63 -6.63
C ASN A 61 2.24 3.85 -5.66
N GLN A 62 2.74 4.48 -4.60
CA GLN A 62 3.49 3.78 -3.56
C GLN A 62 2.64 2.66 -2.90
N LEU A 63 1.38 2.93 -2.56
CA LEU A 63 0.49 1.90 -1.99
C LEU A 63 0.25 0.73 -2.96
N VAL A 64 0.16 1.02 -4.26
CA VAL A 64 0.01 0.00 -5.31
C VAL A 64 1.28 -0.81 -5.52
N GLU A 65 2.43 -0.16 -5.57
CA GLU A 65 3.75 -0.80 -5.68
C GLU A 65 4.05 -1.73 -4.50
N ARG A 66 3.49 -1.44 -3.31
CA ARG A 66 3.64 -2.29 -2.12
C ARG A 66 2.52 -3.30 -1.94
N HIS A 67 1.61 -3.40 -2.92
CA HIS A 67 0.46 -4.30 -2.90
C HIS A 67 -0.45 -4.13 -1.66
N VAL A 68 -0.44 -2.94 -1.06
CA VAL A 68 -1.37 -2.56 0.02
C VAL A 68 -2.72 -2.16 -0.57
N VAL A 69 -2.68 -1.55 -1.75
CA VAL A 69 -3.84 -1.20 -2.55
C VAL A 69 -3.70 -1.86 -3.91
N LEU A 70 -4.77 -2.47 -4.37
CA LEU A 70 -4.89 -3.12 -5.66
C LEU A 70 -5.64 -2.19 -6.61
N ARG A 71 -5.22 -2.19 -7.87
CA ARG A 71 -5.92 -1.51 -8.96
C ARG A 71 -6.54 -2.59 -9.85
N PRO A 72 -7.87 -2.82 -9.79
CA PRO A 72 -8.53 -3.77 -10.67
C PRO A 72 -8.31 -3.37 -12.13
N GLU A 73 -7.99 -4.36 -12.98
CA GLU A 73 -7.85 -4.13 -14.41
C GLU A 73 -9.21 -3.75 -15.03
N GLY A 74 -9.20 -2.83 -16.00
CA GLY A 74 -10.40 -2.43 -16.73
C GLY A 74 -11.41 -1.55 -15.97
N ARG A 75 -11.22 -1.29 -14.68
CA ARG A 75 -12.07 -0.35 -13.91
C ARG A 75 -11.33 0.95 -13.63
N TYR A 76 -11.74 2.01 -14.33
CA TYR A 76 -11.17 3.34 -14.14
C TYR A 76 -11.53 3.87 -12.73
N ARG A 77 -10.50 4.26 -11.95
CA ARG A 77 -10.61 4.88 -10.60
C ARG A 77 -11.16 4.01 -9.47
N SER A 78 -11.34 2.71 -9.63
CA SER A 78 -11.62 1.83 -8.49
C SER A 78 -10.32 1.42 -7.82
N TYR A 79 -10.22 1.60 -6.51
CA TYR A 79 -9.15 1.02 -5.70
C TYR A 79 -9.72 -0.06 -4.81
N LYS A 80 -8.91 -1.05 -4.48
CA LYS A 80 -9.26 -2.05 -3.48
C LYS A 80 -8.13 -2.16 -2.47
N ILE A 81 -8.40 -1.88 -1.20
CA ILE A 81 -7.46 -2.19 -0.11
C ILE A 81 -7.27 -3.70 -0.10
N HIS A 82 -6.01 -4.14 -0.03
CA HIS A 82 -5.69 -5.55 0.02
C HIS A 82 -6.41 -6.20 1.21
N PRO A 83 -7.03 -7.39 1.05
CA PRO A 83 -7.88 -7.99 2.09
C PRO A 83 -7.24 -8.07 3.48
N LEU A 84 -5.93 -8.32 3.55
CA LEU A 84 -5.19 -8.30 4.81
C LEU A 84 -5.31 -6.96 5.58
N PHE A 85 -5.40 -5.82 4.91
CA PHE A 85 -5.54 -4.49 5.53
C PHE A 85 -6.96 -3.90 5.46
N ALA A 86 -7.90 -4.60 4.84
CA ALA A 86 -9.27 -4.13 4.67
C ALA A 86 -10.06 -4.16 5.98
N GLY A 87 -11.14 -3.38 6.03
CA GLY A 87 -12.16 -3.45 7.06
C GLY A 87 -13.26 -4.45 6.71
N TYR A 88 -13.82 -5.09 7.74
CA TYR A 88 -14.90 -6.08 7.61
C TYR A 88 -16.02 -5.80 8.60
N THR A 89 -17.25 -6.22 8.32
CA THR A 89 -18.40 -5.94 9.20
C THR A 89 -18.43 -6.88 10.39
N THR A 90 -18.05 -8.15 10.17
CA THR A 90 -18.07 -9.20 11.19
C THR A 90 -16.73 -9.92 11.28
N VAL A 91 -16.55 -10.69 12.36
CA VAL A 91 -15.32 -11.47 12.57
C VAL A 91 -15.24 -12.61 11.55
N GLU A 92 -16.38 -13.21 11.20
CA GLU A 92 -16.46 -14.30 10.22
C GLU A 92 -16.06 -13.78 8.82
N GLU A 93 -16.48 -12.57 8.45
CA GLU A 93 -16.05 -11.93 7.20
C GLU A 93 -14.56 -11.63 7.19
N LEU A 94 -14.01 -11.17 8.33
CA LEU A 94 -12.57 -10.93 8.50
C LEU A 94 -11.78 -12.23 8.34
N GLU A 95 -12.16 -13.29 9.05
CA GLU A 95 -11.49 -14.59 8.99
C GLU A 95 -11.56 -15.17 7.58
N SER A 96 -12.74 -15.19 6.97
CA SER A 96 -12.91 -15.66 5.60
C SER A 96 -12.09 -14.82 4.62
N GLY A 97 -12.10 -13.49 4.75
CA GLY A 97 -11.35 -12.59 3.89
C GLY A 97 -9.83 -12.78 4.00
N ILE A 98 -9.32 -12.97 5.21
CA ILE A 98 -7.90 -13.25 5.46
C ILE A 98 -7.53 -14.63 4.90
N THR A 99 -8.31 -15.68 5.20
CA THR A 99 -8.03 -17.04 4.71
C THR A 99 -8.02 -17.08 3.19
N SER A 100 -9.02 -16.50 2.53
CA SER A 100 -9.06 -16.43 1.06
C SER A 100 -7.87 -15.66 0.49
N ALA A 101 -7.44 -14.57 1.13
CA ALA A 101 -6.29 -13.82 0.68
C ALA A 101 -4.98 -14.60 0.81
N LEU A 102 -4.79 -15.33 1.91
CA LEU A 102 -3.62 -16.18 2.11
C LEU A 102 -3.59 -17.33 1.08
N CYS A 103 -4.73 -17.96 0.79
CA CYS A 103 -4.83 -18.96 -0.27
C CYS A 103 -4.51 -18.38 -1.65
N ALA A 104 -5.03 -17.18 -1.96
CA ALA A 104 -4.76 -16.51 -3.24
C ALA A 104 -3.29 -16.10 -3.38
N ILE A 105 -2.64 -15.65 -2.30
CA ILE A 105 -1.20 -15.37 -2.27
C ILE A 105 -0.41 -16.65 -2.55
N GLN A 106 -0.78 -17.75 -1.89
CA GLN A 106 -0.12 -19.04 -2.07
C GLN A 106 -0.30 -19.60 -3.49
N ALA A 107 -1.44 -19.35 -4.12
CA ALA A 107 -1.73 -19.70 -5.51
C ALA A 107 -1.04 -18.78 -6.53
N GLY A 108 -0.58 -17.59 -6.11
CA GLY A 108 -0.01 -16.57 -6.98
C GLY A 108 -1.04 -15.65 -7.65
N ASP A 109 -2.31 -15.75 -7.28
CA ASP A 109 -3.43 -14.96 -7.83
C ASP A 109 -3.54 -13.57 -7.18
N LEU A 110 -2.94 -13.39 -6.00
CA LEU A 110 -2.92 -12.14 -5.25
C LEU A 110 -1.48 -11.81 -4.84
N PRO A 111 -0.96 -10.61 -5.17
CA PRO A 111 0.40 -10.27 -4.81
C PRO A 111 0.54 -10.02 -3.30
N GLU A 112 1.61 -10.54 -2.70
CA GLU A 112 1.90 -10.34 -1.29
C GLU A 112 2.33 -8.89 -1.00
N PRO A 113 1.83 -8.26 0.08
CA PRO A 113 2.31 -6.96 0.53
C PRO A 113 3.83 -6.98 0.80
N SER A 114 4.57 -6.09 0.13
CA SER A 114 6.03 -6.17 0.10
C SER A 114 6.72 -4.90 0.62
N VAL A 115 7.88 -5.11 1.23
CA VAL A 115 8.81 -4.04 1.60
C VAL A 115 9.58 -3.61 0.35
N PRO A 116 10.15 -2.38 0.29
CA PRO A 116 10.93 -2.01 -0.87
C PRO A 116 12.13 -2.95 -0.96
N ALA A 117 12.43 -3.46 -2.15
CA ALA A 117 13.71 -4.11 -2.38
C ALA A 117 14.80 -3.15 -1.91
N ALA A 118 15.70 -3.62 -1.03
CA ALA A 118 16.77 -2.77 -0.51
C ALA A 118 17.49 -2.11 -1.70
N PRO A 119 17.74 -0.79 -1.68
CA PRO A 119 18.56 -0.20 -2.71
C PRO A 119 19.89 -0.94 -2.69
N ALA A 120 20.28 -1.52 -3.85
CA ALA A 120 21.57 -2.15 -4.00
C ALA A 120 22.62 -1.15 -3.47
N PRO A 121 23.58 -1.58 -2.62
CA PRO A 121 24.55 -0.66 -2.04
C PRO A 121 25.22 0.07 -3.20
N ALA A 122 25.04 1.40 -3.26
CA ALA A 122 25.73 2.23 -4.21
C ALA A 122 27.23 1.98 -3.99
N ARG A 123 27.89 1.31 -4.95
CA ARG A 123 29.33 1.13 -4.95
C ARG A 123 29.95 2.52 -5.06
N HIS A 124 30.14 3.19 -3.93
CA HIS A 124 31.06 4.32 -3.82
C HIS A 124 32.48 3.77 -3.94
N LEU A 125 32.88 3.40 -5.15
CA LEU A 125 34.26 3.05 -5.46
C LEU A 125 34.72 3.82 -6.70
N ALA A 126 35.88 4.45 -6.51
CA ALA A 126 36.77 5.06 -7.49
C ALA A 126 36.43 6.47 -8.00
N ALA A 127 36.72 7.46 -7.14
CA ALA A 127 37.33 8.71 -7.61
C ALA A 127 38.26 9.27 -6.52
N VAL A 128 39.36 8.55 -6.23
CA VAL A 128 40.53 9.18 -5.61
C VAL A 128 41.50 9.47 -6.76
N PRO A 129 41.68 10.73 -7.19
CA PRO A 129 42.75 11.05 -8.12
C PRO A 129 44.09 10.90 -7.39
N SER A 130 44.88 9.91 -7.79
CA SER A 130 46.28 9.82 -7.37
C SER A 130 47.03 11.03 -7.92
N ARG A 131 47.33 11.97 -7.04
CA ARG A 131 48.22 13.11 -7.31
C ARG A 131 49.62 12.55 -7.55
N GLN A 132 50.04 12.40 -8.80
CA GLN A 132 51.45 12.17 -9.11
C GLN A 132 52.18 13.49 -8.90
N THR A 133 53.01 13.54 -7.86
CA THR A 133 54.00 14.58 -7.61
C THR A 133 55.36 14.12 -8.14
N ALA A 134 56.00 15.04 -8.88
CA ALA A 134 57.39 15.12 -9.32
C ALA A 134 57.84 14.15 -10.42
#